data_AF-A0AA50DFV5-F1
#
_entry.id   AF-A0AA50DFV5-F1
#
_cell.length_a   1.000
_cell.length_b   1.000
_cell.length_c   1.000
_cell.angle_alpha   90.00
_cell.angle_beta   90.00
_cell.angle_gamma   90.00
#
_symmetry.space_group_name_H-M   'P 1'
#
loop_
_entity.id
_entity.type
_entity.pdbx_description
1 polymer ?
#
loop_
_entity_poly.entity_id
_entity_poly.type
_entity_poly.pdbx_seq_one_letter_code
_entity_poly.pdbx_strand_id
1 'polypeptide(L)' 'MPDTYRITVTTKSGETHEGLMNRSQPEMVNGFIGVAKEDGSWVYLAPDDVLKMEYVPES' A
#
# COMPACT_ATOMS: atom_id res chain seq x y z
N MET A 1 16.66 -0.33 11.38
CA MET A 1 15.26 0.00 11.05
C MET A 1 14.77 -1.11 10.14
N PRO A 2 13.47 -1.45 10.12
CA PRO A 2 12.98 -2.44 9.18
C PRO A 2 13.20 -1.92 7.78
N ASP A 3 13.87 -2.71 6.94
CA ASP A 3 14.07 -2.36 5.54
C ASP A 3 12.80 -2.61 4.73
N THR A 4 11.89 -3.45 5.24
CA THR A 4 10.67 -3.92 4.57
C THR A 4 9.44 -3.70 5.44
N TYR A 5 8.35 -3.30 4.82
CA TYR A 5 7.05 -3.05 5.44
C TYR A 5 5.97 -3.81 4.69
N ARG A 6 5.07 -4.44 5.43
CA ARG A 6 3.78 -4.90 4.92
C ARG A 6 2.81 -3.72 4.95
N ILE A 7 2.23 -3.44 3.79
CA ILE A 7 1.28 -2.36 3.61
C ILE A 7 -0.08 -2.99 3.37
N THR A 8 -1.07 -2.60 4.16
CA THR A 8 -2.47 -2.99 3.96
C THR A 8 -3.28 -1.74 3.68
N VAL A 9 -3.95 -1.72 2.53
CA VAL A 9 -4.86 -0.64 2.14
C VAL A 9 -6.28 -1.17 2.12
N THR A 10 -7.17 -0.50 2.82
CA THR A 10 -8.61 -0.79 2.79
C THR A 10 -9.32 0.32 2.04
N THR A 11 -10.10 -0.04 1.03
CA THR A 11 -10.92 0.92 0.26
C THR A 11 -12.24 1.20 0.97
N LYS A 12 -12.96 2.23 0.51
CA LYS A 12 -14.30 2.59 1.02
C LYS A 12 -15.35 1.51 0.74
N SER A 13 -15.13 0.66 -0.27
CA SER A 13 -15.99 -0.50 -0.55
C SER A 13 -15.76 -1.67 0.42
N GLY A 14 -14.67 -1.63 1.19
CA GLY A 14 -14.24 -2.72 2.09
C GLY A 14 -13.27 -3.71 1.44
N GLU A 15 -12.85 -3.49 0.19
CA GLU A 15 -11.78 -4.28 -0.43
C GLU A 15 -10.44 -4.02 0.27
N THR A 16 -9.60 -5.05 0.35
CA THR A 16 -8.27 -4.96 0.95
C THR A 16 -7.19 -5.32 -0.06
N HIS A 17 -6.12 -4.53 -0.07
CA HIS A 17 -4.94 -4.74 -0.90
C HIS A 17 -3.71 -4.79 -0.01
N GLU A 18 -2.93 -5.85 -0.16
CA GLU A 18 -1.69 -6.03 0.59
C GLU A 18 -0.48 -5.97 -0.34
N GLY A 19 0.61 -5.44 0.21
CA GLY A 19 1.87 -5.33 -0.49
C GLY A 19 3.07 -5.39 0.44
N LEU A 20 4.22 -5.73 -0.12
CA LEU A 20 5.49 -5.77 0.57
C LEU A 20 6.43 -4.76 -0.07
N MET A 21 6.91 -3.78 0.70
CA MET A 21 7.74 -2.72 0.16
C MET A 21 8.88 -2.34 1.07
N ASN A 22 9.99 -1.93 0.46
CA ASN A 22 11.13 -1.41 1.21
C ASN A 22 11.00 0.07 1.58
N ARG A 23 9.78 0.52 1.93
CA ARG A 23 9.49 1.93 2.21
C ARG A 23 8.44 2.09 3.30
N SER A 24 8.64 3.08 4.16
CA SER A 24 7.77 3.39 5.31
C SER A 24 6.69 4.43 5.00
N GLN A 25 6.63 4.97 3.78
CA GLN A 25 5.70 6.05 3.40
C GLN A 25 4.90 5.72 2.12
N PRO A 26 3.65 6.22 1.99
CA PRO A 26 2.88 6.15 0.75
C PRO A 26 3.57 6.96 -0.35
N GLU A 27 3.69 6.37 -1.55
CA GLU A 27 4.06 7.12 -2.75
C GLU A 27 2.82 7.47 -3.56
N MET A 28 2.69 8.76 -3.88
CA MET A 28 1.73 9.27 -4.83
C MET A 28 2.35 9.27 -6.23
N VAL A 29 1.82 8.43 -7.12
CA VAL A 29 2.26 8.31 -8.52
C VAL A 29 1.12 8.80 -9.41
N ASN A 30 1.33 9.94 -10.08
CA ASN A 30 0.30 10.58 -10.92
C ASN A 30 -1.05 10.79 -10.21
N GLY A 31 -1.01 11.06 -8.90
CA GLY A 31 -2.23 11.24 -8.09
C GLY A 31 -2.85 9.95 -7.55
N PHE A 32 -2.23 8.79 -7.78
CA PHE A 32 -2.67 7.50 -7.24
C PHE A 32 -1.72 6.98 -6.17
N ILE A 33 -2.25 6.23 -5.21
CA ILE A 33 -1.48 5.52 -4.19
C ILE A 33 -1.03 4.18 -4.77
N GLY A 34 0.27 4.01 -4.95
CA GLY A 34 0.84 2.76 -5.46
C GLY A 34 1.07 1.74 -4.34
N VAL A 35 0.62 0.50 -4.55
CA VAL A 35 0.94 -0.66 -3.70
C VAL A 35 1.53 -1.78 -4.56
N ALA A 36 2.74 -2.23 -4.22
CA ALA A 36 3.47 -3.31 -4.88
C ALA A 36 3.11 -4.61 -4.19
N LYS A 37 2.53 -5.53 -4.95
CA LYS A 37 2.13 -6.86 -4.48
C LYS A 37 3.35 -7.78 -4.46
N GLU A 38 3.25 -8.86 -3.70
CA GLU A 38 4.31 -9.86 -3.57
C GLU A 38 4.65 -10.56 -4.90
N ASP A 39 3.70 -10.60 -5.86
CA ASP A 39 3.91 -11.15 -7.20
C ASP A 39 4.67 -10.21 -8.17
N GLY A 40 5.09 -9.04 -7.69
CA GLY A 40 5.78 -8.01 -8.47
C GLY A 40 4.85 -7.12 -9.29
N SER A 41 3.53 -7.34 -9.26
CA SER A 41 2.54 -6.44 -9.84
C SER A 41 2.27 -5.24 -8.94
N TRP A 42 1.65 -4.20 -9.52
CA TRP A 42 1.28 -2.98 -8.82
C TRP A 42 -0.21 -2.76 -8.88
N VAL A 43 -0.79 -2.25 -7.80
CA VAL A 43 -2.13 -1.66 -7.78
C VAL A 43 -1.99 -0.17 -7.50
N TYR A 44 -2.75 0.64 -8.24
CA TYR A 44 -2.81 2.09 -8.07
C TYR A 44 -4.22 2.45 -7.63
N LEU A 45 -4.34 2.99 -6.43
CA LEU A 45 -5.62 3.30 -5.79
C LEU A 45 -5.87 4.80 -5.85
N ALA A 46 -7.09 5.20 -6.23
CA ALA A 46 -7.48 6.59 -6.14
C ALA A 46 -7.48 6.99 -4.65
N PRO A 47 -6.86 8.11 -4.25
CA PRO A 47 -6.84 8.55 -2.85
C PRO A 47 -8.25 8.70 -2.26
N ASP A 48 -9.18 9.16 -3.10
CA ASP A 48 -10.58 9.33 -2.72
C ASP A 48 -11.31 8.00 -2.48
N ASP A 49 -10.75 6.87 -2.87
CA ASP A 49 -11.33 5.54 -2.62
C ASP A 49 -10.66 4.82 -1.43
N VAL A 50 -9.56 5.36 -0.90
CA VAL A 50 -8.88 4.78 0.26
C VAL A 50 -9.55 5.21 1.55
N LEU A 51 -9.89 4.23 2.40
CA LEU A 51 -10.46 4.45 3.73
C LEU A 51 -9.36 4.43 4.81
N LYS A 52 -8.41 3.49 4.69
CA LYS A 52 -7.35 3.28 5.68
C LYS A 52 -6.10 2.72 5.00
N MET A 53 -4.93 3.13 5.47
CA MET A 53 -3.64 2.52 5.14
C MET A 53 -2.89 2.18 6.41
N GLU A 54 -2.37 0.96 6.51
CA GLU A 54 -1.53 0.49 7.61
C GLU A 54 -0.17 0.07 7.09
N TYR A 55 0.87 0.43 7.85
CA TYR A 55 2.26 0.11 7.57
C TYR A 55 2.83 -0.63 8.76
N VAL A 56 3.10 -1.92 8.57
CA VAL A 56 3.64 -2.79 9.60
C VAL A 56 5.07 -3.19 9.20
N PRO A 57 6.09 -2.86 10.00
CA PRO A 57 7.42 -3.44 9.85
C PRO A 57 7.39 -4.95 9.70
N GLU A 58 8.07 -5.49 8.69
CA GLU A 58 8.41 -6.91 8.69
C GLU A 58 9.66 -7.10 9.57
N SER A 59 9.60 -8.06 10.49
CA SER A 59 10.64 -8.37 11.48
C SER A 59 11.66 -9.38 10.98
#